data_AF-A0A2J8Q8S8-F1
#
_entry.id   AF-A0A2J8Q8S8-F1
#
_cell.length_a   1.000
_cell.length_b   1.000
_cell.length_c   1.000
_cell.angle_alpha   90.00
_cell.angle_beta   90.00
_cell.angle_gamma   90.00
#
_symmetry.space_group_name_H-M   'P 1'
#
loop_
_entity.id
_entity.type
_entity.pdbx_description
1 polymer ?
#
loop_
_entity_poly.entity_id
_entity_poly.type
_entity_poly.pdbx_seq_one_letter_code
_entity_poly.pdbx_strand_id
1 'polypeptide(L)'
;MGHFKDVVTVFLREILFSFGPCEDAVITKAAPGASPGRRGEKLLVITVATAETEGYLRFLRSAEFFNYTVQTLGLGEEWRGGDVARTVGGGQKVRWLKKEMEKYADREDMIIMFVDSYDVILAGSPTELLKKFVQSGSRLLFSAESFCWPEWGLAEQYPEVGTGKRFLNSG
;
A
#
# COMPACT_ATOMS: atom_id res chain seq x y z
N MET A 1 20.27 -35.13 -3.68
CA MET A 1 20.56 -34.94 -5.12
C MET A 1 19.21 -34.88 -5.82
N GLY A 2 18.70 -33.77 -6.35
CA GLY A 2 19.19 -32.41 -6.45
C GLY A 2 18.03 -31.40 -6.33
N HIS A 3 18.42 -30.18 -5.96
CA HIS A 3 17.62 -28.97 -5.85
C HIS A 3 17.14 -28.43 -7.20
N PHE A 4 15.88 -27.98 -7.25
CA PHE A 4 15.38 -26.90 -8.12
C PHE A 4 14.17 -26.28 -7.38
N LYS A 5 14.41 -25.41 -6.40
CA LYS A 5 14.29 -23.94 -6.45
C LYS A 5 12.90 -23.44 -6.86
N ASP A 6 12.14 -23.13 -5.82
CA ASP A 6 10.87 -22.41 -5.79
C ASP A 6 10.87 -21.19 -6.71
N VAL A 7 9.87 -21.14 -7.59
CA VAL A 7 9.66 -20.06 -8.56
C VAL A 7 8.67 -19.06 -7.94
N VAL A 8 9.19 -17.85 -7.68
CA VAL A 8 8.52 -16.58 -7.33
C VAL A 8 7.98 -16.43 -5.91
N THR A 9 8.92 -16.22 -4.98
CA THR A 9 8.99 -15.09 -4.04
C THR A 9 7.66 -14.43 -3.67
N VAL A 10 6.94 -15.08 -2.75
CA VAL A 10 6.12 -14.47 -1.69
C VAL A 10 6.73 -13.13 -1.31
N PHE A 11 5.95 -12.04 -1.39
CA PHE A 11 6.38 -10.71 -1.00
C PHE A 11 6.65 -10.70 0.51
N LEU A 12 7.89 -11.06 0.86
CA LEU A 12 8.44 -11.21 2.20
C LEU A 12 7.73 -12.32 3.02
N ARG A 13 8.12 -13.58 2.77
CA ARG A 13 7.77 -14.75 3.62
C ARG A 13 7.87 -14.36 5.10
N GLU A 14 6.75 -14.40 5.80
CA GLU A 14 6.59 -14.31 7.26
C GLU A 14 7.50 -13.29 7.96
N ILE A 15 6.96 -12.10 8.21
CA ILE A 15 7.43 -11.29 9.34
C ILE A 15 6.99 -12.01 10.62
N LEU A 16 7.88 -12.89 11.10
CA LEU A 16 8.05 -13.44 12.45
C LEU A 16 7.04 -12.97 13.51
N PHE A 17 6.04 -13.80 13.82
CA PHE A 17 5.90 -14.57 15.05
C PHE A 17 4.46 -15.11 15.17
N SER A 18 4.36 -16.39 15.48
CA SER A 18 3.13 -17.08 15.87
C SER A 18 2.49 -16.42 17.10
N PHE A 19 1.30 -15.82 16.99
CA PHE A 19 0.51 -15.45 18.17
C PHE A 19 -1.00 -15.57 17.93
N GLY A 20 -1.59 -16.57 18.60
CA GLY A 20 -2.83 -16.55 19.39
C GLY A 20 -4.15 -16.04 18.79
N PRO A 21 -5.31 -16.52 19.29
CA PRO A 21 -6.60 -15.98 18.90
C PRO A 21 -6.70 -14.49 19.29
N CYS A 22 -7.36 -13.74 18.43
CA CYS A 22 -7.66 -12.32 18.59
C CYS A 22 -8.54 -12.12 19.82
N GLU A 23 -7.94 -11.81 20.97
CA GLU A 23 -8.65 -11.18 22.07
C GLU A 23 -8.62 -9.66 21.85
N ASP A 24 -9.83 -9.11 21.77
CA ASP A 24 -10.21 -7.71 21.71
C ASP A 24 -9.05 -6.70 21.76
N ALA A 25 -8.85 -6.00 20.64
CA ALA A 25 -8.19 -4.71 20.63
C ALA A 25 -9.05 -3.68 21.38
N VAL A 26 -9.15 -3.85 22.70
CA VAL A 26 -9.53 -2.80 23.62
C VAL A 26 -8.42 -1.78 23.55
N ILE A 27 -8.71 -0.66 22.90
CA ILE A 27 -7.91 0.56 22.99
C ILE A 27 -7.76 0.87 24.47
N THR A 28 -6.60 0.53 25.03
CA THR A 28 -6.24 0.84 26.40
C THR A 28 -6.32 2.36 26.58
N LYS A 29 -7.00 2.77 27.64
CA LYS A 29 -6.97 4.14 28.16
C LYS A 29 -5.53 4.65 28.10
N ALA A 30 -5.36 5.82 27.50
CA ALA A 30 -4.08 6.53 27.46
C ALA A 30 -3.44 6.52 28.85
N ALA A 31 -2.19 6.05 28.92
CA ALA A 31 -1.36 6.24 30.08
C ALA A 31 -1.26 7.75 30.39
N PRO A 32 -1.35 8.18 31.66
CA PRO A 32 -1.28 9.58 32.03
C PRO A 32 0.16 10.07 31.76
N GLY A 33 0.36 10.72 30.61
CA GLY A 33 1.66 11.25 30.20
C GLY A 33 1.92 11.29 28.69
N ALA A 34 1.12 10.60 27.87
CA ALA A 34 1.26 10.68 26.41
C ALA A 34 0.51 11.90 25.86
N SER A 35 1.25 12.88 25.32
CA SER A 35 0.70 13.98 24.54
C SER A 35 -0.13 13.41 23.36
N PRO A 36 -1.32 13.94 23.07
CA PRO A 36 -2.14 13.44 21.97
C PRO A 36 -1.48 13.87 20.65
N GLY A 37 -0.62 13.01 20.10
CA GLY A 37 -0.12 13.16 18.73
C GLY A 37 -1.31 13.33 17.79
N ARG A 38 -1.22 14.28 16.85
CA ARG A 38 -2.31 14.51 15.89
C ARG A 38 -2.58 13.19 15.18
N ARG A 39 -3.85 12.78 15.09
CA ARG A 39 -4.24 11.48 14.52
C ARG A 39 -3.74 11.27 13.07
N GLY A 40 -3.38 12.36 12.37
CA GLY A 40 -2.74 12.34 11.03
C GLY A 40 -1.21 12.13 11.02
N GLU A 41 -0.51 12.21 12.16
CA GLU A 41 0.95 12.01 12.25
C GLU A 41 1.36 10.54 12.07
N LYS A 42 0.40 9.62 12.10
CA LYS A 42 0.61 8.17 11.96
C LYS A 42 0.31 7.63 10.57
N LEU A 43 -0.14 8.49 9.64
CA LEU A 43 -0.40 8.11 8.25
C LEU A 43 0.67 8.67 7.33
N LEU A 44 1.30 7.80 6.54
CA LEU A 44 2.21 8.19 5.48
C LEU A 44 1.68 7.69 4.13
N VAL A 45 1.60 8.58 3.15
CA VAL A 45 1.34 8.21 1.76
C VAL A 45 2.67 8.03 1.06
N ILE A 46 2.89 6.87 0.46
CA ILE A 46 4.07 6.60 -0.35
C ILE A 46 3.64 6.44 -1.78
N THR A 47 4.37 7.10 -2.69
CA THR A 47 4.14 6.96 -4.12
C THR A 47 5.46 6.85 -4.87
N VAL A 48 5.39 6.49 -6.13
CA VAL A 48 6.53 6.47 -7.05
C VAL A 48 6.29 7.48 -8.16
N ALA A 49 7.30 8.30 -8.44
CA ALA A 49 7.37 9.16 -9.60
C ALA A 49 8.84 9.33 -9.99
N THR A 50 9.16 9.12 -11.26
CA THR A 50 10.52 9.34 -11.79
C THR A 50 10.72 10.76 -12.31
N ALA A 51 9.64 11.43 -12.69
CA ALA A 51 9.63 12.79 -13.18
C ALA A 51 8.41 13.57 -12.65
N GLU A 52 8.53 14.89 -12.61
CA GLU A 52 7.45 15.80 -12.21
C GLU A 52 6.47 16.02 -13.38
N THR A 53 5.72 14.97 -13.72
CA THR A 53 4.70 15.02 -14.77
C THR A 53 3.49 15.85 -14.31
N GLU A 54 2.68 16.34 -15.25
CA GLU A 54 1.42 17.02 -14.92
C GLU A 54 0.48 16.14 -14.07
N GLY A 55 0.49 14.82 -14.31
CA GLY A 55 -0.25 13.83 -13.53
C GLY A 55 0.23 13.76 -12.08
N TYR A 56 1.54 13.64 -11.88
CA TYR A 56 2.16 13.68 -10.55
C TYR A 56 1.87 14.99 -9.81
N LEU A 57 2.00 16.13 -10.49
CA LEU A 57 1.70 17.43 -9.90
C LEU A 57 0.21 17.57 -9.54
N ARG A 58 -0.70 16.96 -10.33
CA ARG A 58 -2.13 16.89 -10.01
C ARG A 58 -2.38 16.04 -8.77
N PHE A 59 -1.70 14.91 -8.64
CA PHE A 59 -1.73 14.08 -7.43
C PHE A 59 -1.26 14.87 -6.20
N LEU A 60 -0.08 15.53 -6.26
CA LEU A 60 0.43 16.34 -5.15
C LEU A 60 -0.53 17.44 -4.72
N ARG A 61 -1.12 18.19 -5.67
CA ARG A 61 -2.12 19.22 -5.35
C ARG A 61 -3.33 18.64 -4.61
N SER A 62 -3.80 17.46 -5.00
CA SER A 62 -4.93 16.80 -4.31
C SER A 62 -4.54 16.32 -2.90
N ALA A 63 -3.30 15.87 -2.72
CA ALA A 63 -2.78 15.46 -1.42
C ALA A 63 -2.59 16.64 -0.46
N GLU A 64 -2.01 17.74 -0.95
CA GLU A 64 -1.84 18.99 -0.21
C GLU A 64 -3.18 19.57 0.23
N PHE A 65 -4.20 19.54 -0.63
CA PHE A 65 -5.54 20.02 -0.31
C PHE A 65 -6.12 19.37 0.96
N PHE A 66 -5.87 18.07 1.16
CA PHE A 66 -6.33 17.32 2.33
C PHE A 66 -5.29 17.23 3.46
N ASN A 67 -4.14 17.88 3.34
CA ASN A 67 -3.01 17.82 4.27
C ASN A 67 -2.46 16.40 4.47
N TYR A 68 -2.28 15.64 3.39
CA TYR A 68 -1.54 14.38 3.44
C TYR A 68 -0.02 14.63 3.49
N THR A 69 0.68 13.82 4.29
CA THR A 69 2.14 13.69 4.20
C THR A 69 2.46 12.68 3.11
N VAL A 70 3.15 13.12 2.05
CA VAL A 70 3.53 12.30 0.90
C VAL A 70 5.04 12.11 0.84
N GLN A 71 5.49 10.85 0.76
CA GLN A 71 6.85 10.47 0.42
C GLN A 71 6.88 9.98 -1.01
N THR A 72 7.58 10.69 -1.89
CA THR A 72 7.79 10.26 -3.27
C THR A 72 9.11 9.50 -3.40
N LEU A 73 9.08 8.35 -4.06
CA LEU A 73 10.24 7.52 -4.35
C LEU A 73 10.61 7.60 -5.83
N GLY A 74 11.91 7.62 -6.11
CA GLY A 74 12.44 7.49 -7.48
C GLY A 74 12.53 8.80 -8.28
N LEU A 75 12.27 9.98 -7.70
CA LEU A 75 12.41 11.25 -8.42
C LEU A 75 13.85 11.43 -8.92
N GLY A 76 14.00 11.74 -10.21
CA GLY A 76 15.29 11.88 -10.87
C GLY A 76 15.98 10.57 -11.24
N GLU A 77 15.42 9.42 -10.83
CA GLU A 77 15.91 8.10 -11.23
C GLU A 77 15.33 7.67 -12.57
N GLU A 78 16.12 6.96 -13.36
CA GLU A 78 15.66 6.39 -14.63
C GLU A 78 14.60 5.29 -14.40
N TRP A 79 13.51 5.36 -15.16
CA TRP A 79 12.51 4.30 -15.19
C TRP A 79 13.00 3.10 -16.00
N ARG A 80 13.14 1.96 -15.32
CA ARG A 80 13.53 0.63 -15.82
C ARG A 80 12.45 -0.42 -15.55
N GLY A 81 11.24 0.00 -15.19
CA GLY A 81 10.12 -0.89 -14.88
C GLY A 81 9.35 -1.41 -16.10
N GLY A 82 9.83 -1.14 -17.32
CA GLY A 82 9.18 -1.54 -18.57
C GLY A 82 8.05 -0.60 -19.00
N ASP A 83 7.42 -0.89 -20.15
CA ASP A 83 6.30 -0.11 -20.66
C ASP A 83 4.99 -0.56 -20.00
N VAL A 84 4.72 -0.02 -18.81
CA VAL A 84 3.52 -0.32 -18.01
C VAL A 84 2.22 0.14 -18.65
N ALA A 85 2.27 1.04 -19.65
CA ALA A 85 1.09 1.46 -20.38
C ALA A 85 0.67 0.41 -21.44
N ARG A 86 1.59 -0.47 -21.85
CA ARG A 86 1.35 -1.43 -22.94
C ARG A 86 1.49 -2.89 -22.52
N THR A 87 2.24 -3.17 -21.45
CA THR A 87 2.65 -4.53 -21.07
C THR A 87 2.80 -4.67 -19.55
N VAL A 88 3.03 -5.91 -19.09
CA VAL A 88 3.41 -6.18 -17.69
C VAL A 88 4.70 -5.45 -17.31
N GLY A 89 4.77 -4.96 -16.07
CA GLY A 89 5.92 -4.19 -15.60
C GLY A 89 5.72 -3.65 -14.19
N GLY A 90 6.49 -2.62 -13.84
CA GLY A 90 6.31 -1.89 -12.58
C GLY A 90 7.02 -2.49 -11.36
N GLY A 91 7.73 -3.61 -11.50
CA GLY A 91 8.49 -4.22 -10.40
C GLY A 91 9.56 -3.30 -9.77
N GLN A 92 9.98 -2.26 -10.48
CA GLN A 92 10.85 -1.22 -9.91
C GLN A 92 10.19 -0.45 -8.76
N LYS A 93 8.86 -0.19 -8.83
CA LYS A 93 8.10 0.44 -7.75
C LYS A 93 8.23 -0.37 -6.47
N VAL A 94 8.02 -1.66 -6.61
CA VAL A 94 8.07 -2.65 -5.54
C VAL A 94 9.46 -2.75 -4.91
N ARG A 95 10.53 -2.68 -5.73
CA ARG A 95 11.92 -2.65 -5.23
C ARG A 95 12.22 -1.38 -4.42
N TRP A 96 11.77 -0.22 -4.89
CA TRP A 96 11.95 1.03 -4.13
C TRP A 96 11.13 1.02 -2.85
N LEU A 97 9.87 0.57 -2.92
CA LEU A 97 9.01 0.45 -1.75
C LEU A 97 9.62 -0.48 -0.70
N LYS A 98 10.12 -1.66 -1.10
CA LYS A 98 10.79 -2.60 -0.19
C LYS A 98 11.93 -1.93 0.58
N LYS A 99 12.81 -1.19 -0.12
CA LYS A 99 13.93 -0.47 0.51
C LYS A 99 13.43 0.62 1.48
N GLU A 100 12.36 1.33 1.12
CA GLU A 100 11.79 2.37 1.98
C GLU A 100 11.16 1.76 3.25
N MET A 101 10.52 0.59 3.13
CA MET A 101 9.88 -0.09 4.26
C MET A 101 10.85 -0.56 5.34
N GLU A 102 12.15 -0.69 5.03
CA GLU A 102 13.18 -1.01 6.04
C GLU A 102 13.22 0.03 7.17
N LYS A 103 12.88 1.30 6.90
CA LYS A 103 12.83 2.37 7.93
C LYS A 103 11.67 2.21 8.91
N TYR A 104 10.65 1.45 8.52
CA TYR A 104 9.38 1.32 9.24
C TYR A 104 9.11 -0.12 9.70
N ALA A 105 10.08 -1.03 9.55
CA ALA A 105 9.90 -2.46 9.84
C ALA A 105 9.39 -2.74 11.26
N ASP A 106 9.85 -1.95 12.24
CA ASP A 106 9.47 -2.08 13.66
C ASP A 106 8.36 -1.08 14.09
N ARG A 107 7.75 -0.36 13.14
CA ARG A 107 6.76 0.69 13.41
C ARG A 107 5.33 0.17 13.29
N GLU A 108 4.89 -0.56 14.31
CA GLU A 108 3.51 -1.09 14.39
C GLU A 108 2.44 0.01 14.52
N ASP A 109 2.83 1.22 14.94
CA ASP A 109 1.93 2.34 15.17
C ASP A 109 1.63 3.17 13.91
N MET A 110 2.26 2.83 12.78
CA MET A 110 2.14 3.55 11.52
C MET A 110 1.21 2.85 10.53
N ILE A 111 0.43 3.65 9.81
CA ILE A 111 -0.35 3.22 8.66
C ILE A 111 0.29 3.82 7.42
N ILE A 112 0.57 2.97 6.43
CA ILE A 112 1.21 3.38 5.18
C ILE A 112 0.24 3.07 4.05
N MET A 113 -0.06 4.08 3.24
CA MET A 113 -0.85 3.94 2.02
C MET A 113 0.09 4.08 0.83
N PHE A 114 0.24 3.00 0.06
CA PHE A 114 0.91 3.07 -1.23
C PHE A 114 -0.13 3.35 -2.32
N VAL A 115 0.19 4.31 -3.20
CA VAL A 115 -0.62 4.62 -4.40
C VAL A 115 0.28 5.01 -5.55
N ASP A 116 -0.16 4.78 -6.78
CA ASP A 116 0.39 5.43 -7.96
C ASP A 116 0.14 6.95 -7.94
N SER A 117 0.83 7.69 -8.81
CA SER A 117 0.76 9.16 -8.81
C SER A 117 0.41 9.80 -10.15
N TYR A 118 0.70 9.16 -11.27
CA TYR A 118 0.51 9.79 -12.59
C TYR A 118 -0.98 9.87 -12.99
N ASP A 119 -1.78 8.93 -12.53
CA ASP A 119 -3.20 8.74 -12.86
C ASP A 119 -4.12 8.68 -11.63
N VAL A 120 -3.61 9.07 -10.46
CA VAL A 120 -4.35 9.06 -9.19
C VAL A 120 -4.67 10.48 -8.71
N ILE A 121 -5.81 10.65 -8.05
CA ILE A 121 -6.15 11.82 -7.23
C ILE A 121 -6.69 11.38 -5.87
N LEU A 122 -6.39 12.13 -4.83
CA LEU A 122 -6.99 11.93 -3.50
C LEU A 122 -8.26 12.76 -3.38
N ALA A 123 -9.37 12.11 -3.00
CA ALA A 123 -10.71 12.71 -2.97
C ALA A 123 -11.35 12.71 -1.58
N GLY A 124 -10.62 12.32 -0.54
CA GLY A 124 -11.10 12.27 0.83
C GLY A 124 -10.00 12.63 1.82
N SER A 125 -10.39 12.90 3.07
CA SER A 125 -9.44 13.30 4.11
C SER A 125 -8.71 12.11 4.75
N PRO A 126 -7.50 12.32 5.34
CA PRO A 126 -6.80 11.29 6.12
C PRO A 126 -7.68 10.67 7.22
N THR A 127 -8.50 11.48 7.88
CA THR A 127 -9.40 11.04 8.95
C THR A 127 -10.44 10.05 8.44
N GLU A 128 -11.03 10.32 7.28
CA GLU A 128 -12.02 9.43 6.67
C GLU A 128 -11.38 8.14 6.20
N LEU A 129 -10.20 8.22 5.56
CA LEU A 129 -9.42 7.05 5.15
C LEU A 129 -9.13 6.14 6.34
N LEU A 130 -8.55 6.68 7.41
CA LEU A 130 -8.20 5.92 8.62
C LEU A 130 -9.44 5.29 9.27
N LYS A 131 -10.56 6.02 9.31
CA LYS A 131 -11.83 5.49 9.81
C LYS A 131 -12.27 4.27 9.00
N LYS A 132 -12.28 4.37 7.66
CA LYS A 132 -12.68 3.28 6.76
C LYS A 132 -11.72 2.09 6.84
N PHE A 133 -10.42 2.35 6.95
CA PHE A 133 -9.41 1.30 7.12
C PHE A 133 -9.63 0.50 8.40
N VAL A 134 -9.81 1.18 9.54
CA VAL A 134 -10.12 0.51 10.83
C VAL A 134 -11.45 -0.27 10.75
N GLN A 135 -12.47 0.31 10.12
CA GLN A 135 -13.77 -0.37 9.92
C GLN A 135 -13.66 -1.64 9.06
N SER A 136 -12.69 -1.72 8.16
CA SER A 136 -12.47 -2.94 7.37
C SER A 136 -12.00 -4.13 8.22
N GLY A 137 -11.42 -3.87 9.40
CA GLY A 137 -10.79 -4.90 10.24
C GLY A 137 -9.55 -5.54 9.61
N SER A 138 -9.08 -5.05 8.46
CA SER A 138 -7.90 -5.60 7.79
C SER A 138 -6.60 -4.99 8.33
N ARG A 139 -5.54 -5.79 8.34
CA ARG A 139 -4.16 -5.31 8.58
C ARG A 139 -3.51 -4.75 7.32
N LEU A 140 -3.94 -5.23 6.15
CA LEU A 140 -3.45 -4.81 4.84
C LEU A 140 -4.60 -4.92 3.84
N LEU A 141 -4.99 -3.79 3.26
CA LEU A 141 -6.11 -3.71 2.33
C LEU A 141 -5.61 -3.30 0.95
N PHE A 142 -5.87 -4.14 -0.04
CA PHE A 142 -5.61 -3.84 -1.46
C PHE A 142 -6.83 -3.21 -2.11
N SER A 143 -6.60 -2.41 -3.15
CA SER A 143 -7.65 -1.99 -4.07
C SER A 143 -8.17 -3.21 -4.86
N ALA A 144 -9.41 -3.12 -5.32
CA ALA A 144 -10.07 -4.22 -6.02
C ALA A 144 -10.60 -3.76 -7.39
N GLU A 145 -10.47 -4.63 -8.39
CA GLU A 145 -10.88 -4.38 -9.76
C GLU A 145 -11.71 -5.53 -10.37
N SER A 146 -12.21 -5.29 -11.58
CA SER A 146 -13.10 -6.23 -12.28
C SER A 146 -12.35 -7.35 -13.01
N PHE A 147 -11.06 -7.16 -13.32
CA PHE A 147 -10.30 -8.08 -14.17
C PHE A 147 -9.22 -8.83 -13.38
N CYS A 148 -9.10 -10.14 -13.64
CA CYS A 148 -7.99 -10.92 -13.12
C CYS A 148 -6.82 -10.77 -14.10
N TRP A 149 -5.91 -9.86 -13.79
CA TRP A 149 -4.78 -9.52 -14.64
C TRP A 149 -3.47 -9.63 -13.84
N PRO A 150 -2.34 -10.04 -14.44
CA PRO A 150 -2.16 -10.42 -15.84
C PRO A 150 -2.57 -11.86 -16.16
N GLU A 151 -2.63 -12.73 -15.15
CA GLU A 151 -2.91 -14.16 -15.31
C GLU A 151 -4.36 -14.47 -14.94
N TRP A 152 -5.25 -14.43 -15.94
CA TRP A 152 -6.68 -14.67 -15.77
C TRP A 152 -7.01 -16.06 -15.20
N GLY A 153 -6.14 -17.05 -15.41
CA GLY A 153 -6.29 -18.40 -14.86
C GLY A 153 -6.22 -18.47 -13.34
N LEU A 154 -5.72 -17.42 -12.67
CA LEU A 154 -5.73 -17.32 -11.20
C LEU A 154 -7.10 -16.96 -10.64
N ALA A 155 -8.08 -16.60 -11.47
CA ALA A 155 -9.40 -16.17 -11.03
C ALA A 155 -10.10 -17.20 -10.12
N GLU A 156 -9.93 -18.50 -10.40
CA GLU A 156 -10.50 -19.59 -9.59
C GLU A 156 -9.90 -19.67 -8.18
N GLN A 157 -8.69 -19.14 -7.97
CA GLN A 157 -8.04 -19.11 -6.66
C GLN A 157 -8.50 -17.95 -5.78
N TYR A 158 -9.14 -16.92 -6.36
CA TYR A 158 -9.71 -15.82 -5.60
C TYR A 158 -10.99 -16.28 -4.88
N PRO A 159 -11.25 -15.84 -3.64
CA PRO A 159 -12.52 -16.08 -2.98
C PRO A 159 -13.70 -15.57 -3.81
N GLU A 160 -14.84 -16.26 -3.73
CA GLU A 160 -16.09 -15.78 -4.30
C GLU A 160 -16.60 -14.56 -3.51
N VAL A 161 -17.07 -13.55 -4.24
CA VAL A 161 -17.67 -12.34 -3.69
C VAL A 161 -19.02 -12.12 -4.35
N GLY A 162 -20.09 -12.07 -3.54
CA GLY A 162 -21.45 -11.96 -4.06
C GLY A 162 -21.70 -10.64 -4.79
N THR A 163 -21.34 -9.51 -4.18
CA THR A 163 -21.41 -8.18 -4.79
C THR A 163 -20.12 -7.42 -4.54
N GLY A 164 -19.54 -6.84 -5.59
CA GLY A 164 -18.30 -6.06 -5.50
C GLY A 164 -17.28 -6.41 -6.59
N LYS A 165 -16.04 -5.96 -6.38
CA LYS A 165 -14.88 -6.29 -7.22
C LYS A 165 -14.11 -7.44 -6.57
N ARG A 166 -13.63 -8.37 -7.39
CA ARG A 166 -13.09 -9.65 -6.91
C ARG A 166 -11.56 -9.70 -6.90
N PHE A 167 -10.93 -9.03 -7.84
CA PHE A 167 -9.51 -9.23 -8.12
C PHE A 167 -8.69 -8.07 -7.57
N LEU A 168 -7.44 -8.35 -7.19
CA LEU A 168 -6.53 -7.36 -6.62
C LEU A 168 -6.06 -6.37 -7.68
N ASN A 169 -5.95 -5.11 -7.30
CA ASN A 169 -5.20 -4.08 -8.02
C ASN A 169 -4.03 -3.58 -7.13
N SER A 170 -2.91 -3.21 -7.75
CA SER A 170 -1.66 -2.85 -7.06
C SER A 170 -1.26 -1.37 -7.20
N GLY A 171 -2.14 -0.56 -7.82
CA GLY A 171 -2.00 0.88 -7.95
C GLY A 171 -2.53 1.66 -6.76
#